data_AF-A0A8T3Y8N1-F1
#
_entry.id   AF-A0A8T3Y8N1-F1
#
_cell.length_a   1.000
_cell.length_b   1.000
_cell.length_c   1.000
_cell.angle_alpha   90.00
_cell.angle_beta   90.00
_cell.angle_gamma   90.00
#
_symmetry.space_group_name_H-M   'P 1'
#
loop_
_entity.id
_entity.type
_entity.pdbx_description
1 polymer ?
#
loop_
_entity_poly.entity_id
_entity_poly.type
_entity_poly.pdbx_seq_one_letter_code
_entity_poly.pdbx_strand_id
1 'polypeptide(L)'
;MPPSLADVIGSRPGMIVSQEFRELFRAGCWSFEKTDDLEARIQPNSFDPVIADTCYFLPKGFRPRMGERVLETLRHEYPWRTYKIDPAQGRLVSPGEQWLLPLDGYFRLPAGWWIEHSPKSTQGRLGNFVRLLADGSPNYDMVRGPWEGRLYVLFEPHAFHNLIFPGLSFNQLWVSCQSRMRLSDEDFKAVYAQVPLFYDGANPIPLDKIVFQDGLVRMTLDLEGKYTHGVVGLCIAGNPDPIDLRAKGVVDVQDFYDVRMAHEGKLQVPRDDPVVLVATREASRIPAQVTLPDGRVCGLAAKYKRDDDAAGKCQLDQAGFHDSGFEGSTVLEVNNEEFRDLILLNGQDVGGLEFFAARGVPDKVYGAGIGSSYKGQAGVRPARQFRPIDFKSVASKLDKNRELIMAVDAQELFAGSHFEGFKPAMGCPYLERLLQCQNSFVRRGPAEEDETLKQPIGYAVIVNPVTKKLFVYERSARKENYGEHRLFGKVSIGVGGHVRDSDKSFPNPIRASMERELLEEVELHGRKDTVHLGYINADATGKDVDRVHFGVLYVVAVDNDCVTPKSPELRQGRMMSLAEARSYVENFETWSRIALEPVERFLAS
;
A
#
# COMPACT_ATOMS: atom_id res chain seq x y z
N MET A 1 17.55 18.87 -43.16
CA MET A 1 17.19 18.93 -41.72
C MET A 1 15.95 18.08 -41.52
N PRO A 2 15.79 17.38 -40.38
CA PRO A 2 14.54 16.68 -40.10
C PRO A 2 13.35 17.66 -40.10
N PRO A 3 12.15 17.22 -40.52
CA PRO A 3 10.96 18.07 -40.55
C PRO A 3 10.59 18.54 -39.14
N SER A 4 9.99 19.73 -39.02
CA SER A 4 9.49 20.21 -37.75
C SER A 4 8.14 19.55 -37.39
N LEU A 5 7.74 19.62 -36.12
CA LEU A 5 6.42 19.14 -35.68
C LEU A 5 5.29 19.79 -36.50
N ALA A 6 5.42 21.09 -36.77
CA ALA A 6 4.44 21.83 -37.56
C ALA A 6 4.35 21.34 -39.02
N ASP A 7 5.46 20.86 -39.60
CA ASP A 7 5.46 20.35 -40.97
C ASP A 7 4.75 18.99 -41.09
N VAL A 8 4.79 18.18 -40.03
CA VAL A 8 4.26 16.80 -40.04
C VAL A 8 2.80 16.76 -39.61
N ILE A 9 2.46 17.41 -38.50
CA ILE A 9 1.11 17.33 -37.91
C ILE A 9 0.37 18.68 -37.94
N GLY A 10 0.97 19.75 -38.47
CA GLY A 10 0.36 21.07 -38.49
C GLY A 10 0.31 21.76 -37.12
N SER A 11 -0.08 23.04 -37.12
CA SER A 11 -0.04 23.93 -35.93
C SER A 11 -1.40 24.14 -35.27
N ARG A 12 -2.31 23.16 -35.34
CA ARG A 12 -3.62 23.25 -34.67
C ARG A 12 -3.43 23.36 -33.15
N PRO A 13 -4.17 24.24 -32.45
CA PRO A 13 -4.08 24.37 -31.00
C PRO A 13 -4.47 23.09 -30.25
N GLY A 14 -3.82 22.86 -29.10
CA GLY A 14 -4.13 21.80 -28.15
C GLY A 14 -3.05 20.76 -27.99
N MET A 15 -3.33 19.78 -27.14
CA MET A 15 -2.43 18.68 -26.82
C MET A 15 -2.45 17.59 -27.89
N ILE A 16 -1.30 17.05 -28.23
CA ILE A 16 -1.20 16.01 -29.27
C ILE A 16 -1.71 14.65 -28.77
N VAL A 17 -2.07 13.79 -29.71
CA VAL A 17 -2.63 12.45 -29.45
C VAL A 17 -1.72 11.33 -29.93
N SER A 18 -2.02 10.10 -29.53
CA SER A 18 -1.21 8.89 -29.78
C SER A 18 -0.82 8.69 -31.25
N GLN A 19 -1.73 8.91 -32.19
CA GLN A 19 -1.42 8.81 -33.62
C GLN A 19 -0.47 9.90 -34.11
N GLU A 20 -0.57 11.11 -33.56
CA GLU A 20 0.33 12.23 -33.92
C GLU A 20 1.74 11.97 -33.41
N PHE A 21 1.91 11.42 -32.20
CA PHE A 21 3.24 10.97 -31.73
C PHE A 21 3.86 9.94 -32.68
N ARG A 22 3.07 8.97 -33.15
CA ARG A 22 3.53 7.98 -34.15
C ARG A 22 3.98 8.62 -35.44
N GLU A 23 3.24 9.60 -35.94
CA GLU A 23 3.60 10.34 -37.16
C GLU A 23 4.91 11.10 -36.99
N LEU A 24 5.08 11.79 -35.86
CA LEU A 24 6.32 12.50 -35.53
C LEU A 24 7.53 11.58 -35.46
N PHE A 25 7.38 10.39 -34.89
CA PHE A 25 8.48 9.41 -34.79
C PHE A 25 8.83 8.82 -36.15
N ARG A 26 7.83 8.49 -36.98
CA ARG A 26 8.05 8.00 -38.35
C ARG A 26 8.72 9.05 -39.24
N ALA A 27 8.40 10.33 -39.05
CA ALA A 27 8.99 11.43 -39.79
C ALA A 27 10.40 11.83 -39.30
N GLY A 28 10.87 11.24 -38.19
CA GLY A 28 12.18 11.54 -37.61
C GLY A 28 12.28 12.95 -37.02
N CYS A 29 11.17 13.53 -36.56
CA CYS A 29 11.17 14.84 -35.90
C CYS A 29 12.02 14.84 -34.63
N TRP A 30 11.96 13.73 -33.89
CA TRP A 30 12.80 13.42 -32.73
C TRP A 30 13.59 12.16 -33.02
N SER A 31 14.80 12.07 -32.48
CA SER A 31 15.64 10.87 -32.60
C SER A 31 15.74 10.17 -31.26
N PHE A 32 15.82 8.84 -31.31
CA PHE A 32 15.96 7.96 -30.14
C PHE A 32 17.03 6.91 -30.45
N GLU A 33 17.81 6.52 -29.43
CA GLU A 33 18.80 5.45 -29.57
C GLU A 33 18.12 4.08 -29.63
N LYS A 34 17.04 3.89 -28.84
CA LYS A 34 16.21 2.68 -28.85
C LYS A 34 14.84 2.97 -29.43
N THR A 35 14.47 2.24 -30.48
CA THR A 35 13.21 2.48 -31.21
C THR A 35 12.20 1.33 -31.08
N ASP A 36 12.64 0.13 -30.68
CA ASP A 36 11.83 -1.10 -30.66
C ASP A 36 10.61 -1.03 -29.72
N ASP A 37 10.67 -0.19 -28.69
CA ASP A 37 9.64 -0.02 -27.66
C ASP A 37 8.89 1.32 -27.75
N LEU A 38 9.13 2.13 -28.80
CA LEU A 38 8.50 3.45 -28.94
C LEU A 38 6.97 3.38 -28.89
N GLU A 39 6.37 2.36 -29.53
CA GLU A 39 4.92 2.20 -29.49
C GLU A 39 4.40 1.94 -28.07
N ALA A 40 5.15 1.22 -27.22
CA ALA A 40 4.77 0.97 -25.83
C ALA A 40 4.91 2.21 -24.94
N ARG A 41 5.76 3.17 -25.34
CA ARG A 41 5.96 4.46 -24.66
C ARG A 41 4.88 5.50 -24.98
N ILE A 42 4.13 5.34 -26.08
CA ILE A 42 3.04 6.25 -26.47
C ILE A 42 1.77 5.94 -25.66
N GLN A 43 1.32 6.92 -24.89
CA GLN A 43 0.04 6.96 -24.18
C GLN A 43 -1.01 7.74 -25.00
N PRO A 44 -2.29 7.80 -24.59
CA PRO A 44 -3.34 8.51 -25.34
C PRO A 44 -3.00 9.97 -25.65
N ASN A 45 -2.49 10.72 -24.68
CA ASN A 45 -2.18 12.14 -24.80
C ASN A 45 -0.76 12.51 -24.30
N SER A 46 0.03 11.51 -23.93
CA SER A 46 1.37 11.67 -23.39
C SER A 46 2.35 10.67 -23.98
N PHE A 47 3.64 10.89 -23.73
CA PHE A 47 4.73 10.02 -24.11
C PHE A 47 5.61 9.76 -22.89
N ASP A 48 5.93 8.49 -22.65
CA ASP A 48 6.80 8.03 -21.57
C ASP A 48 8.25 7.93 -22.06
N PRO A 49 9.09 8.99 -21.94
CA PRO A 49 10.50 8.85 -22.22
C PRO A 49 11.15 7.92 -21.19
N VAL A 50 12.25 7.29 -21.60
CA VAL A 50 12.98 6.35 -20.75
C VAL A 50 14.39 6.86 -20.47
N ILE A 51 14.95 6.47 -19.33
CA ILE A 51 16.33 6.80 -19.00
C ILE A 51 17.32 5.98 -19.85
N ALA A 52 18.44 6.61 -20.19
CA ALA A 52 19.57 5.98 -20.84
C ALA A 52 20.32 5.03 -19.87
N ASP A 53 21.46 4.50 -20.31
CA ASP A 53 22.30 3.60 -19.50
C ASP A 53 23.35 4.32 -18.64
N THR A 54 23.34 5.65 -18.63
CA THR A 54 24.23 6.49 -17.83
C THR A 54 23.48 7.27 -16.77
N CYS A 55 24.16 7.57 -15.66
CA CYS A 55 23.67 8.49 -14.64
C CYS A 55 24.83 9.26 -14.00
N TYR A 56 24.48 10.36 -13.34
CA TYR A 56 25.44 11.26 -12.71
C TYR A 56 25.00 11.56 -11.29
N PHE A 57 25.87 11.31 -10.33
CA PHE A 57 25.63 11.70 -8.94
C PHE A 57 25.78 13.22 -8.80
N LEU A 58 24.83 13.86 -8.13
CA LEU A 58 24.81 15.29 -7.90
C LEU A 58 24.98 15.58 -6.41
N PRO A 59 26.08 16.23 -5.99
CA PRO A 59 26.27 16.57 -4.58
C PRO A 59 25.36 17.73 -4.12
N LYS A 60 24.75 18.46 -5.06
CA LYS A 60 23.89 19.63 -4.83
C LYS A 60 22.90 19.78 -5.98
N GLY A 61 21.76 20.42 -5.71
CA GLY A 61 20.82 20.85 -6.74
C GLY A 61 21.46 21.86 -7.71
N PHE A 62 21.06 21.79 -8.98
CA PHE A 62 21.57 22.68 -10.03
C PHE A 62 20.46 23.05 -11.01
N ARG A 63 20.57 24.23 -11.61
CA ARG A 63 19.65 24.73 -12.64
C ARG A 63 20.47 25.36 -13.77
N PRO A 64 20.40 24.85 -15.01
CA PRO A 64 21.18 25.41 -16.13
C PRO A 64 20.69 26.83 -16.45
N ARG A 65 21.57 27.68 -16.99
CA ARG A 65 21.16 29.00 -17.50
C ARG A 65 20.61 28.87 -18.92
N MET A 66 19.95 29.93 -19.39
CA MET A 66 19.48 30.00 -20.76
C MET A 66 20.64 29.77 -21.74
N GLY A 67 20.50 28.80 -22.64
CA GLY A 67 21.50 28.44 -23.65
C GLY A 67 22.64 27.51 -23.19
N GLU A 68 22.81 27.26 -21.88
CA GLU A 68 23.84 26.34 -21.38
C GLU A 68 23.38 24.87 -21.45
N ARG A 69 24.24 23.97 -21.94
CA ARG A 69 23.93 22.53 -21.93
C ARG A 69 24.08 21.96 -20.53
N VAL A 70 23.14 21.12 -20.11
CA VAL A 70 23.07 20.58 -18.75
C VAL A 70 24.36 19.87 -18.35
N LEU A 71 24.87 18.99 -19.21
CA LEU A 71 26.11 18.24 -18.91
C LEU A 71 27.37 19.10 -18.97
N GLU A 72 27.37 20.20 -19.73
CA GLU A 72 28.50 21.14 -19.75
C GLU A 72 28.52 21.98 -18.48
N THR A 73 27.39 22.52 -18.05
CA THR A 73 27.26 23.21 -16.76
C THR A 73 27.71 22.29 -15.61
N LEU A 74 27.25 21.03 -15.60
CA LEU A 74 27.67 20.07 -14.56
C LEU A 74 29.18 19.79 -14.53
N ARG A 75 29.83 19.71 -15.71
CA ARG A 75 31.29 19.55 -15.81
C ARG A 75 32.05 20.72 -15.19
N HIS A 76 31.51 21.93 -15.30
CA HIS A 76 32.14 23.14 -14.78
C HIS A 76 31.93 23.31 -13.27
N GLU A 77 30.75 22.99 -12.76
CA GLU A 77 30.38 23.24 -11.35
C GLU A 77 30.90 22.16 -10.38
N TYR A 78 31.08 20.91 -10.84
CA TYR A 78 31.46 19.80 -9.96
C TYR A 78 32.48 18.85 -10.60
N PRO A 79 33.39 18.25 -9.78
CA PRO A 79 34.10 17.03 -10.18
C PRO A 79 33.10 15.86 -10.26
N TRP A 80 32.37 15.78 -11.37
CA TRP A 80 31.35 14.76 -11.61
C TRP A 80 31.97 13.41 -11.99
N ARG A 81 31.30 12.34 -11.55
CA ARG A 81 31.58 10.97 -11.99
C ARG A 81 30.43 10.49 -12.86
N THR A 82 30.77 9.94 -14.02
CA THR A 82 29.81 9.24 -14.87
C THR A 82 29.71 7.81 -14.37
N TYR A 83 28.49 7.34 -14.18
CA TYR A 83 28.22 5.95 -13.82
C TYR A 83 27.41 5.29 -14.93
N LYS A 84 27.74 4.03 -15.21
CA LYS A 84 26.88 3.16 -16.01
C LYS A 84 25.89 2.45 -15.10
N ILE A 85 24.66 2.30 -15.57
CA ILE A 85 23.62 1.49 -14.93
C ILE A 85 23.69 0.11 -15.57
N ASP A 86 23.98 -0.91 -14.77
CA ASP A 86 24.02 -2.29 -15.27
C ASP A 86 22.60 -2.73 -15.67
N PRO A 87 22.38 -3.26 -16.89
CA PRO A 87 21.04 -3.66 -17.33
C PRO A 87 20.51 -4.91 -16.61
N ALA A 88 21.38 -5.75 -16.04
CA ALA A 88 21.01 -6.96 -15.30
C ALA A 88 20.88 -6.69 -13.80
N GLN A 89 21.84 -5.97 -13.21
CA GLN A 89 21.91 -5.73 -11.76
C GLN A 89 21.26 -4.41 -11.33
N GLY A 90 21.14 -3.44 -12.24
CA GLY A 90 20.61 -2.12 -11.94
C GLY A 90 21.60 -1.25 -11.18
N ARG A 91 21.10 -0.12 -10.67
CA ARG A 91 21.81 0.77 -9.76
C ARG A 91 20.95 1.05 -8.55
N LEU A 92 21.52 0.81 -7.36
CA LEU A 92 20.94 1.23 -6.10
C LEU A 92 21.05 2.75 -5.98
N VAL A 93 19.94 3.40 -5.65
CA VAL A 93 19.85 4.81 -5.32
C VAL A 93 19.18 4.93 -3.96
N SER A 94 19.88 5.53 -3.01
CA SER A 94 19.44 5.59 -1.61
C SER A 94 18.76 6.92 -1.26
N PRO A 95 17.87 6.95 -0.24
CA PRO A 95 17.25 8.18 0.21
C PRO A 95 18.26 9.31 0.44
N GLY A 96 17.94 10.51 -0.05
CA GLY A 96 18.79 11.71 0.01
C GLY A 96 19.93 11.75 -1.01
N GLU A 97 20.13 10.72 -1.83
CA GLU A 97 21.04 10.79 -2.97
C GLU A 97 20.36 11.41 -4.19
N GLN A 98 20.95 12.48 -4.72
CA GLN A 98 20.43 13.13 -5.92
C GLN A 98 21.19 12.68 -7.17
N TRP A 99 20.45 12.35 -8.23
CA TRP A 99 20.98 11.82 -9.47
C TRP A 99 20.39 12.53 -10.69
N LEU A 100 21.24 12.80 -11.68
CA LEU A 100 20.81 13.17 -13.03
C LEU A 100 20.79 11.93 -13.93
N LEU A 101 19.64 11.67 -14.55
CA LEU A 101 19.39 10.56 -15.45
C LEU A 101 19.07 11.12 -16.85
N PRO A 102 19.98 11.03 -17.84
CA PRO A 102 19.66 11.41 -19.22
C PRO A 102 18.48 10.60 -19.75
N LEU A 103 17.57 11.27 -20.45
CA LEU A 103 16.53 10.59 -21.19
C LEU A 103 17.07 10.17 -22.56
N ASP A 104 16.64 9.00 -23.02
CA ASP A 104 16.81 8.57 -24.40
C ASP A 104 16.04 9.51 -25.32
N GLY A 105 16.80 10.21 -26.16
CA GLY A 105 16.28 10.99 -27.26
C GLY A 105 16.87 12.39 -27.40
N TYR A 106 16.70 12.94 -28.59
CA TYR A 106 16.99 14.34 -28.92
C TYR A 106 15.74 14.97 -29.51
N PHE A 107 15.34 16.09 -28.95
CA PHE A 107 14.04 16.69 -29.18
C PHE A 107 14.20 18.02 -29.88
N ARG A 108 13.21 18.37 -30.71
CA ARG A 108 13.10 19.68 -31.36
C ARG A 108 11.67 20.17 -31.24
N LEU A 109 11.52 21.45 -30.88
CA LEU A 109 10.25 22.15 -30.76
C LEU A 109 10.30 23.43 -31.59
N PRO A 110 9.38 23.64 -32.55
CA PRO A 110 9.26 24.92 -33.23
C PRO A 110 8.59 25.97 -32.32
N ALA A 111 8.63 27.25 -32.75
CA ALA A 111 7.98 28.33 -32.01
C ALA A 111 6.48 28.05 -31.81
N GLY A 112 5.96 28.38 -30.61
CA GLY A 112 4.56 28.14 -30.25
C GLY A 112 4.25 26.72 -29.77
N TRP A 113 5.26 25.87 -29.58
CA TRP A 113 5.11 24.53 -29.00
C TRP A 113 5.76 24.46 -27.62
N TRP A 114 5.27 23.56 -26.78
CA TRP A 114 5.92 23.24 -25.51
C TRP A 114 5.83 21.77 -25.17
N ILE A 115 6.79 21.32 -24.39
CA ILE A 115 6.77 20.05 -23.65
C ILE A 115 6.55 20.40 -22.19
N GLU A 116 5.61 19.72 -21.57
CA GLU A 116 5.43 19.73 -20.13
C GLU A 116 5.61 18.33 -19.55
N HIS A 117 5.98 18.32 -18.28
CA HIS A 117 6.26 17.14 -17.50
C HIS A 117 5.15 16.88 -16.48
N SER A 118 4.90 15.61 -16.19
CA SER A 118 4.38 15.18 -14.90
C SER A 118 5.12 13.90 -14.46
N PRO A 119 5.45 13.74 -13.17
CA PRO A 119 5.93 12.46 -12.66
C PRO A 119 4.90 11.38 -12.94
N LYS A 120 5.36 10.15 -13.19
CA LYS A 120 4.45 9.00 -13.17
C LYS A 120 3.98 8.79 -11.75
N SER A 121 2.71 8.41 -11.55
CA SER A 121 2.12 8.23 -10.21
C SER A 121 2.90 7.28 -9.31
N THR A 122 3.61 6.30 -9.88
CA THR A 122 4.55 5.44 -9.15
C THR A 122 5.59 6.23 -8.36
N GLN A 123 6.10 7.35 -8.88
CA GLN A 123 7.18 8.12 -8.25
C GLN A 123 6.70 8.78 -6.96
N GLY A 124 5.59 9.53 -7.02
CA GLY A 124 4.99 10.14 -5.84
C GLY A 124 4.66 9.09 -4.77
N ARG A 125 4.05 7.97 -5.17
CA ARG A 125 3.70 6.88 -4.24
C ARG A 125 4.89 6.24 -3.55
N LEU A 126 6.07 6.26 -4.16
CA LEU A 126 7.32 5.78 -3.57
C LEU A 126 8.07 6.86 -2.77
N GLY A 127 7.52 8.07 -2.66
CA GLY A 127 8.22 9.20 -2.04
C GLY A 127 9.46 9.62 -2.83
N ASN A 128 9.44 9.49 -4.16
CA ASN A 128 10.57 9.87 -5.01
C ASN A 128 10.37 11.29 -5.55
N PHE A 129 11.32 12.19 -5.34
CA PHE A 129 11.36 13.50 -5.99
C PHE A 129 11.84 13.40 -7.43
N VAL A 130 11.07 13.98 -8.36
CA VAL A 130 11.36 13.97 -9.81
C VAL A 130 11.13 15.35 -10.42
N ARG A 131 12.11 15.83 -11.21
CA ARG A 131 11.99 17.03 -12.05
C ARG A 131 12.54 16.78 -13.45
N LEU A 132 11.96 17.41 -14.46
CA LEU A 132 12.50 17.43 -15.81
C LEU A 132 13.46 18.62 -15.98
N LEU A 133 14.63 18.37 -16.54
CA LEU A 133 15.57 19.38 -17.00
C LEU A 133 15.76 19.27 -18.52
N ALA A 134 16.14 20.36 -19.14
CA ALA A 134 16.40 20.43 -20.57
C ALA A 134 17.63 21.29 -20.84
N ASP A 135 18.40 20.92 -21.87
CA ASP A 135 19.50 21.75 -22.34
C ASP A 135 19.03 23.17 -22.64
N GLY A 136 19.78 24.17 -22.18
CA GLY A 136 19.54 25.58 -22.45
C GLY A 136 18.22 26.13 -21.91
N SER A 137 17.43 25.37 -21.15
CA SER A 137 16.21 25.85 -20.49
C SER A 137 16.46 26.06 -19.02
N PRO A 138 16.26 27.27 -18.47
CA PRO A 138 16.34 27.46 -17.04
C PRO A 138 15.12 26.85 -16.34
N ASN A 139 14.00 26.53 -16.98
CA ASN A 139 12.83 26.05 -16.26
C ASN A 139 12.88 24.54 -16.02
N TYR A 140 12.50 24.11 -14.80
CA TYR A 140 12.10 22.74 -14.56
C TYR A 140 10.74 22.47 -15.20
N ASP A 141 10.50 21.20 -15.56
CA ASP A 141 9.18 20.65 -15.91
C ASP A 141 8.49 21.22 -17.14
N MET A 142 9.08 22.22 -17.79
CA MET A 142 8.54 22.85 -19.00
C MET A 142 9.67 23.31 -19.92
N VAL A 143 9.48 23.03 -21.21
CA VAL A 143 10.34 23.51 -22.29
C VAL A 143 9.48 24.19 -23.34
N ARG A 144 9.86 25.41 -23.76
CA ARG A 144 9.14 26.19 -24.77
C ARG A 144 9.99 26.32 -26.03
N GLY A 145 9.36 26.14 -27.19
CA GLY A 145 9.98 26.38 -28.48
C GLY A 145 10.13 27.87 -28.80
N PRO A 146 11.03 28.25 -29.73
CA PRO A 146 11.91 27.37 -30.49
C PRO A 146 13.03 26.79 -29.62
N TRP A 147 13.21 25.47 -29.66
CA TRP A 147 14.17 24.77 -28.82
C TRP A 147 14.63 23.46 -29.46
N GLU A 148 15.90 23.10 -29.25
CA GLU A 148 16.42 21.77 -29.56
C GLU A 148 17.45 21.35 -28.50
N GLY A 149 17.42 20.08 -28.10
CA GLY A 149 18.30 19.61 -27.04
C GLY A 149 17.92 18.25 -26.47
N ARG A 150 18.67 17.84 -25.45
CA ARG A 150 18.38 16.66 -24.65
C ARG A 150 17.55 17.03 -23.43
N LEU A 151 16.81 16.04 -22.95
CA LEU A 151 16.06 16.08 -21.71
C LEU A 151 16.70 15.18 -20.66
N TYR A 152 16.52 15.52 -19.40
CA TYR A 152 17.09 14.80 -18.26
C TYR A 152 16.08 14.73 -17.13
N VAL A 153 16.13 13.65 -16.36
CA VAL A 153 15.40 13.51 -15.11
C VAL A 153 16.35 13.79 -13.95
N LEU A 154 16.00 14.75 -13.11
CA LEU A 154 16.56 14.87 -11.77
C LEU A 154 15.75 13.96 -10.85
N PHE A 155 16.42 13.03 -10.21
CA PHE A 155 15.82 11.98 -9.39
C PHE A 155 16.45 11.95 -8.00
N GLU A 156 15.63 11.99 -6.97
CA GLU A 156 16.06 11.89 -5.58
C GLU A 156 14.99 11.13 -4.78
N PRO A 157 15.25 9.89 -4.33
CA PRO A 157 14.31 9.25 -3.41
C PRO A 157 14.37 9.93 -2.04
N HIS A 158 13.21 10.17 -1.44
CA HIS A 158 13.14 10.70 -0.06
C HIS A 158 12.84 9.60 0.96
N ALA A 159 12.23 8.49 0.52
CA ALA A 159 11.68 7.51 1.46
C ALA A 159 12.28 6.10 1.33
N PHE A 160 12.32 5.53 0.12
CA PHE A 160 12.79 4.16 -0.07
C PHE A 160 14.11 4.09 -0.83
N HIS A 161 14.91 3.05 -0.58
CA HIS A 161 15.96 2.65 -1.50
C HIS A 161 15.33 2.17 -2.81
N ASN A 162 15.81 2.67 -3.94
CA ASN A 162 15.28 2.36 -5.28
C ASN A 162 16.34 1.64 -6.11
N LEU A 163 15.97 0.53 -6.76
CA LEU A 163 16.82 -0.12 -7.75
C LEU A 163 16.36 0.28 -9.16
N ILE A 164 17.20 1.04 -9.85
CA ILE A 164 16.90 1.63 -11.17
C ILE A 164 17.62 0.90 -12.30
N PHE A 165 17.02 0.90 -13.50
CA PHE A 165 17.52 0.19 -14.69
C PHE A 165 17.38 1.08 -15.94
N PRO A 166 18.25 0.92 -16.96
CA PRO A 166 18.08 1.59 -18.24
C PRO A 166 16.72 1.23 -18.85
N GLY A 167 16.07 2.17 -19.55
CA GLY A 167 14.75 1.93 -20.15
C GLY A 167 13.57 2.13 -19.21
N LEU A 168 13.78 2.50 -17.94
CA LEU A 168 12.70 2.92 -17.05
C LEU A 168 12.21 4.32 -17.39
N SER A 169 10.89 4.51 -17.30
CA SER A 169 10.26 5.83 -17.40
C SER A 169 9.90 6.34 -16.00
N PHE A 170 10.38 7.54 -15.67
CA PHE A 170 10.09 8.24 -14.42
C PHE A 170 9.01 9.31 -14.60
N ASN A 171 8.89 9.79 -15.83
CA ASN A 171 8.12 10.94 -16.21
C ASN A 171 7.26 10.66 -17.44
N GLN A 172 6.18 11.42 -17.58
CA GLN A 172 5.34 11.46 -18.77
C GLN A 172 5.38 12.88 -19.35
N LEU A 173 5.62 12.96 -20.66
CA LEU A 173 5.71 14.19 -21.42
C LEU A 173 4.40 14.40 -22.18
N TRP A 174 3.83 15.58 -22.07
CA TRP A 174 2.69 15.98 -22.87
C TRP A 174 3.06 17.23 -23.66
N VAL A 175 2.73 17.22 -24.94
CA VAL A 175 3.15 18.22 -25.91
C VAL A 175 1.93 18.98 -26.37
N SER A 176 1.97 20.31 -26.36
CA SER A 176 0.88 21.10 -26.92
C SER A 176 1.40 22.19 -27.85
N CYS A 177 0.50 22.64 -28.71
CA CYS A 177 0.73 23.66 -29.72
C CYS A 177 -0.19 24.85 -29.47
N GLN A 178 0.33 26.08 -29.54
CA GLN A 178 -0.33 27.39 -29.44
C GLN A 178 -1.13 27.69 -28.16
N SER A 179 -1.98 26.77 -27.72
CA SER A 179 -2.77 26.80 -26.48
C SER A 179 -2.76 25.42 -25.83
N ARG A 180 -2.86 25.37 -24.50
CA ARG A 180 -3.09 24.11 -23.76
C ARG A 180 -4.51 23.60 -23.96
N MET A 181 -5.39 24.44 -24.52
CA MET A 181 -6.81 24.16 -24.68
C MET A 181 -7.45 23.75 -23.34
N ARG A 182 -7.11 24.50 -22.28
CA ARG A 182 -7.73 24.35 -20.95
C ARG A 182 -9.21 24.71 -21.04
N LEU A 183 -10.07 23.87 -20.52
CA LEU A 183 -11.52 24.10 -20.50
C LEU A 183 -11.85 25.26 -19.54
N SER A 184 -12.75 26.15 -19.95
CA SER A 184 -13.40 27.10 -19.04
C SER A 184 -14.46 26.40 -18.18
N ASP A 185 -15.00 27.11 -17.19
CA ASP A 185 -16.12 26.61 -16.38
C ASP A 185 -17.34 26.31 -17.26
N GLU A 186 -17.62 27.14 -18.27
CA GLU A 186 -18.72 26.92 -19.22
C GLU A 186 -18.49 25.69 -20.10
N ASP A 187 -17.29 25.55 -20.66
CA ASP A 187 -16.93 24.39 -21.50
C ASP A 187 -16.99 23.10 -20.68
N PHE A 188 -16.47 23.14 -19.45
CA PHE A 188 -16.56 22.00 -18.53
C PHE A 188 -18.01 21.62 -18.27
N LYS A 189 -18.88 22.58 -17.91
CA LYS A 189 -20.30 22.31 -17.64
C LYS A 189 -21.02 21.71 -18.85
N ALA A 190 -20.71 22.21 -20.05
CA ALA A 190 -21.27 21.68 -21.29
C ALA A 190 -20.81 20.25 -21.60
N VAL A 191 -19.54 19.92 -21.31
CA VAL A 191 -19.04 18.53 -21.39
C VAL A 191 -19.72 17.66 -20.33
N TYR A 192 -19.83 18.14 -19.08
CA TYR A 192 -20.43 17.41 -17.98
C TYR A 192 -21.92 17.08 -18.21
N ALA A 193 -22.65 17.98 -18.87
CA ALA A 193 -24.04 17.78 -19.25
C ALA A 193 -24.22 16.64 -20.27
N GLN A 194 -23.19 16.34 -21.07
CA GLN A 194 -23.19 15.20 -21.99
C GLN A 194 -22.79 13.90 -21.27
N VAL A 195 -21.77 13.97 -20.40
CA VAL A 195 -21.23 12.82 -19.69
C VAL A 195 -20.66 13.24 -18.32
N PRO A 196 -21.11 12.64 -17.21
CA PRO A 196 -20.53 12.93 -15.90
C PRO A 196 -19.06 12.52 -15.85
N LEU A 197 -18.23 13.41 -15.29
CA LEU A 197 -16.78 13.21 -15.16
C LEU A 197 -16.35 12.77 -13.74
N PHE A 198 -17.25 12.87 -12.75
CA PHE A 198 -16.97 12.53 -11.35
C PHE A 198 -18.03 11.60 -10.76
N TYR A 199 -17.57 10.67 -9.93
CA TYR A 199 -18.39 9.58 -9.38
C TYR A 199 -18.06 9.36 -7.89
N ASP A 200 -19.09 9.06 -7.09
CA ASP A 200 -18.98 8.48 -5.75
C ASP A 200 -19.22 6.97 -5.91
N GLY A 201 -18.13 6.20 -5.96
CA GLY A 201 -18.17 4.80 -6.36
C GLY A 201 -18.67 4.64 -7.79
N ALA A 202 -19.81 4.00 -7.98
CA ALA A 202 -20.43 3.83 -9.31
C ALA A 202 -21.42 4.95 -9.68
N ASN A 203 -21.80 5.81 -8.72
CA ASN A 203 -22.86 6.79 -8.91
C ASN A 203 -22.29 8.12 -9.41
N PRO A 204 -22.82 8.70 -10.51
CA PRO A 204 -22.37 10.01 -10.98
C PRO A 204 -22.70 11.10 -9.95
N ILE A 205 -21.75 12.00 -9.72
CA ILE A 205 -21.97 13.15 -8.83
C ILE A 205 -22.74 14.22 -9.63
N PRO A 206 -23.87 14.74 -9.12
CA PRO A 206 -24.60 15.83 -9.75
C PRO A 206 -23.75 17.10 -9.91
N LEU A 207 -23.91 17.82 -11.03
CA LEU A 207 -23.10 19.01 -11.36
C LEU A 207 -23.21 20.13 -10.31
N ASP A 208 -24.37 20.28 -9.66
CA ASP A 208 -24.61 21.26 -8.60
C ASP A 208 -23.85 20.97 -7.29
N LYS A 209 -23.29 19.76 -7.16
CA LYS A 209 -22.40 19.38 -6.06
C LYS A 209 -20.92 19.49 -6.41
N ILE A 210 -20.57 19.79 -7.66
CA ILE A 210 -19.19 20.00 -8.07
C ILE A 210 -18.84 21.48 -7.91
N VAL A 211 -17.70 21.74 -7.26
CA VAL A 211 -17.19 23.10 -7.05
C VAL A 211 -16.16 23.43 -8.13
N PHE A 212 -16.31 24.60 -8.75
CA PHE A 212 -15.45 25.10 -9.82
C PHE A 212 -14.94 26.49 -9.48
N GLN A 213 -13.69 26.76 -9.83
CA GLN A 213 -13.11 28.10 -9.71
C GLN A 213 -12.06 28.30 -10.81
N ASP A 214 -12.39 29.12 -11.83
CA ASP A 214 -11.48 29.48 -12.93
C ASP A 214 -10.85 28.25 -13.62
N GLY A 215 -11.69 27.33 -14.11
CA GLY A 215 -11.27 26.13 -14.83
C GLY A 215 -10.64 25.03 -13.96
N LEU A 216 -10.58 25.24 -12.63
CA LEU A 216 -10.15 24.25 -11.65
C LEU A 216 -11.37 23.59 -11.01
N VAL A 217 -11.48 22.26 -11.14
CA VAL A 217 -12.52 21.48 -10.46
C VAL A 217 -12.00 21.00 -9.12
N ARG A 218 -12.61 21.45 -8.02
CA ARG A 218 -12.14 21.13 -6.67
C ARG A 218 -12.42 19.67 -6.32
N MET A 219 -11.48 19.07 -5.61
CA MET A 219 -11.51 17.68 -5.16
C MET A 219 -11.41 17.64 -3.64
N THR A 220 -12.05 16.66 -3.01
CA THR A 220 -12.10 16.54 -1.55
C THR A 220 -11.57 15.21 -1.06
N LEU A 221 -11.06 15.15 0.17
CA LEU A 221 -10.53 13.92 0.76
C LEU A 221 -11.62 12.92 1.17
N ASP A 222 -11.36 11.63 0.96
CA ASP A 222 -12.09 10.53 1.61
C ASP A 222 -11.32 10.04 2.84
N LEU A 223 -11.76 10.46 4.02
CA LEU A 223 -11.26 9.97 5.31
C LEU A 223 -12.30 9.13 6.06
N GLU A 224 -13.27 8.57 5.34
CA GLU A 224 -14.22 7.59 5.84
C GLU A 224 -13.86 6.17 5.38
N GLY A 225 -13.16 6.03 4.25
CA GLY A 225 -12.70 4.75 3.73
C GLY A 225 -13.86 3.86 3.29
N LYS A 226 -14.93 4.47 2.76
CA LYS A 226 -16.20 3.81 2.38
C LYS A 226 -16.00 2.61 1.46
N TYR A 227 -15.01 2.69 0.57
CA TYR A 227 -14.69 1.65 -0.42
C TYR A 227 -13.43 0.84 -0.09
N THR A 228 -12.83 1.10 1.06
CA THR A 228 -11.54 0.54 1.49
C THR A 228 -11.63 -0.03 2.90
N HIS A 229 -12.83 -0.38 3.36
CA HIS A 229 -13.07 -0.95 4.69
C HIS A 229 -12.46 -0.12 5.82
N GLY A 230 -12.57 1.20 5.72
CA GLY A 230 -12.03 2.14 6.70
C GLY A 230 -10.53 2.44 6.55
N VAL A 231 -9.81 1.88 5.57
CA VAL A 231 -8.42 2.27 5.28
C VAL A 231 -8.42 3.61 4.54
N VAL A 232 -7.88 4.65 5.15
CA VAL A 232 -7.92 6.03 4.62
C VAL A 232 -6.55 6.55 4.17
N GLY A 233 -5.47 5.89 4.58
CA GLY A 233 -4.14 6.30 4.17
C GLY A 233 -3.08 5.21 4.27
N LEU A 234 -1.97 5.45 3.59
CA LEU A 234 -0.76 4.63 3.64
C LEU A 234 0.42 5.56 3.94
N CYS A 235 0.90 5.55 5.17
CA CYS A 235 2.11 6.29 5.55
C CYS A 235 3.33 5.44 5.17
N ILE A 236 4.30 6.00 4.45
CA ILE A 236 5.55 5.29 4.19
C ILE A 236 6.23 4.97 5.53
N ALA A 237 6.58 3.70 5.72
CA ALA A 237 7.36 3.20 6.84
C ALA A 237 8.78 2.85 6.38
N GLY A 238 9.77 2.99 7.25
CA GLY A 238 11.16 2.67 6.91
C GLY A 238 11.36 1.18 6.63
N ASN A 239 11.98 0.85 5.50
CA ASN A 239 12.40 -0.51 5.15
C ASN A 239 13.80 -0.46 4.49
N PRO A 240 14.77 -1.28 4.95
CA PRO A 240 16.12 -1.29 4.38
C PRO A 240 16.19 -1.92 2.98
N ASP A 241 15.22 -2.74 2.60
CA ASP A 241 15.24 -3.46 1.33
C ASP A 241 14.90 -2.53 0.15
N PRO A 242 15.68 -2.59 -0.95
CA PRO A 242 15.44 -1.75 -2.10
C PRO A 242 14.25 -2.23 -2.94
N ILE A 243 13.48 -1.27 -3.46
CA ILE A 243 12.36 -1.54 -4.37
C ILE A 243 12.88 -1.60 -5.81
N ASP A 244 12.77 -2.77 -6.47
CA ASP A 244 13.01 -2.90 -7.91
C ASP A 244 11.93 -2.16 -8.70
N LEU A 245 12.31 -1.10 -9.42
CA LEU A 245 11.37 -0.27 -10.16
C LEU A 245 10.76 -0.94 -11.41
N ARG A 246 11.30 -2.08 -11.85
CA ARG A 246 10.70 -2.93 -12.91
C ARG A 246 9.59 -3.82 -12.37
N ALA A 247 9.60 -4.09 -11.07
CA ALA A 247 8.68 -5.03 -10.44
C ALA A 247 7.22 -4.56 -10.54
N LYS A 248 6.29 -5.52 -10.54
CA LYS A 248 4.85 -5.29 -10.59
C LYS A 248 4.13 -6.29 -9.71
N GLY A 249 3.44 -5.84 -8.67
CA GLY A 249 2.59 -6.69 -7.84
C GLY A 249 3.32 -7.78 -7.05
N VAL A 250 4.55 -7.53 -6.56
CA VAL A 250 5.36 -8.53 -5.84
C VAL A 250 5.80 -8.10 -4.44
N VAL A 251 5.69 -6.81 -4.11
CA VAL A 251 6.09 -6.27 -2.81
C VAL A 251 4.88 -6.27 -1.86
N ASP A 252 5.04 -6.70 -0.61
CA ASP A 252 3.97 -6.62 0.39
C ASP A 252 3.88 -5.20 0.95
N VAL A 253 2.66 -4.67 1.01
CA VAL A 253 2.42 -3.29 1.48
C VAL A 253 2.77 -3.12 2.94
N GLN A 254 2.51 -4.14 3.77
CA GLN A 254 2.75 -4.10 5.21
C GLN A 254 4.24 -3.96 5.57
N ASP A 255 5.14 -4.29 4.65
CA ASP A 255 6.58 -4.20 4.89
C ASP A 255 7.11 -2.77 4.66
N PHE A 256 6.37 -1.91 3.95
CA PHE A 256 6.83 -0.58 3.52
C PHE A 256 5.86 0.55 3.89
N TYR A 257 4.64 0.24 4.31
CA TYR A 257 3.67 1.25 4.72
C TYR A 257 3.01 0.89 6.05
N ASP A 258 2.88 1.90 6.90
CA ASP A 258 1.92 1.90 8.00
C ASP A 258 0.53 2.29 7.47
N VAL A 259 -0.47 1.46 7.77
CA VAL A 259 -1.82 1.60 7.23
C VAL A 259 -2.66 2.44 8.19
N ARG A 260 -3.19 3.55 7.69
CA ARG A 260 -4.01 4.49 8.47
C ARG A 260 -5.49 4.17 8.31
N MET A 261 -6.17 4.00 9.44
CA MET A 261 -7.60 3.71 9.53
C MET A 261 -8.40 4.99 9.82
N ALA A 262 -9.63 5.05 9.31
CA ALA A 262 -10.59 6.11 9.56
C ALA A 262 -10.83 6.28 11.06
N HIS A 263 -10.84 7.53 11.53
CA HIS A 263 -11.17 7.85 12.90
C HIS A 263 -11.89 9.20 12.96
N GLU A 264 -13.19 9.18 13.22
CA GLU A 264 -14.04 10.38 13.30
C GLU A 264 -13.93 11.31 12.08
N GLY A 265 -13.65 10.77 10.90
CA GLY A 265 -13.43 11.55 9.67
C GLY A 265 -12.18 12.44 9.72
N LYS A 266 -11.18 12.08 10.52
CA LYS A 266 -9.93 12.83 10.68
C LYS A 266 -8.73 11.92 10.42
N LEU A 267 -7.65 12.51 9.93
CA LEU A 267 -6.34 11.87 9.82
C LEU A 267 -5.27 12.82 10.34
N GLN A 268 -4.49 12.35 11.32
CA GLN A 268 -3.30 13.03 11.80
C GLN A 268 -2.11 12.67 10.91
N VAL A 269 -1.33 13.68 10.55
CA VAL A 269 -0.09 13.58 9.78
C VAL A 269 1.00 14.32 10.57
N PRO A 270 1.66 13.62 11.51
CA PRO A 270 2.81 14.16 12.23
C PRO A 270 3.91 14.64 11.28
N ARG A 271 4.74 15.59 11.70
CA ARG A 271 5.88 16.07 10.89
C ARG A 271 6.89 14.98 10.54
N ASP A 272 7.02 14.00 11.42
CA ASP A 272 7.99 12.91 11.26
C ASP A 272 7.47 11.82 10.30
N ASP A 273 6.20 11.87 9.90
CA ASP A 273 5.69 11.02 8.82
C ASP A 273 6.31 11.50 7.49
N PRO A 274 7.02 10.62 6.74
CA PRO A 274 7.70 11.04 5.52
C PRO A 274 6.72 11.45 4.41
N VAL A 275 5.87 10.52 3.97
CA VAL A 275 4.81 10.77 2.98
C VAL A 275 3.62 9.89 3.35
N VAL A 276 2.44 10.50 3.41
CA VAL A 276 1.16 9.81 3.62
C VAL A 276 0.35 9.86 2.34
N LEU A 277 0.08 8.69 1.75
CA LEU A 277 -0.83 8.58 0.63
C LEU A 277 -2.26 8.66 1.15
N VAL A 278 -3.06 9.54 0.55
CA VAL A 278 -4.52 9.67 0.77
C VAL A 278 -5.22 9.66 -0.58
N ALA A 279 -6.55 9.58 -0.60
CA ALA A 279 -7.31 9.58 -1.84
C ALA A 279 -8.46 10.58 -1.83
N THR A 280 -8.83 11.04 -3.01
CA THR A 280 -10.02 11.85 -3.21
C THR A 280 -11.28 11.02 -3.09
N ARG A 281 -12.33 11.65 -2.55
CA ARG A 281 -13.69 11.12 -2.50
C ARG A 281 -14.27 10.99 -3.90
N GLU A 282 -14.04 11.97 -4.75
CA GLU A 282 -14.49 11.95 -6.13
C GLU A 282 -13.56 11.05 -6.94
N ALA A 283 -14.11 9.99 -7.52
CA ALA A 283 -13.44 9.21 -8.55
C ALA A 283 -13.64 9.94 -9.89
N SER A 284 -12.54 10.27 -10.56
CA SER A 284 -12.59 10.90 -11.88
C SER A 284 -12.70 9.85 -12.97
N ARG A 285 -13.48 10.15 -14.01
CA ARG A 285 -13.54 9.40 -15.27
C ARG A 285 -13.28 10.38 -16.40
N ILE A 286 -12.19 10.18 -17.12
CA ILE A 286 -11.76 11.00 -18.24
C ILE A 286 -12.21 10.31 -19.54
N PRO A 287 -13.26 10.79 -20.24
CA PRO A 287 -13.73 10.15 -21.45
C PRO A 287 -12.67 10.19 -22.54
N ALA A 288 -12.59 9.13 -23.34
CA ALA A 288 -11.72 9.08 -24.51
C ALA A 288 -12.17 10.04 -25.62
N GLN A 289 -13.44 10.44 -25.59
CA GLN A 289 -14.06 11.32 -26.57
C GLN A 289 -15.17 12.14 -25.92
N VAL A 290 -15.18 13.44 -26.21
CA VAL A 290 -16.24 14.40 -25.86
C VAL A 290 -16.51 15.31 -27.06
N THR A 291 -17.66 15.99 -27.06
CA THR A 291 -17.94 17.08 -28.00
C THR A 291 -17.86 18.40 -27.25
N LEU A 292 -17.01 19.32 -27.71
CA LEU A 292 -16.91 20.66 -27.14
C LEU A 292 -18.09 21.55 -27.59
N PRO A 293 -18.38 22.67 -26.90
CA PRO A 293 -19.49 23.56 -27.28
C PRO A 293 -19.41 24.12 -28.70
N ASP A 294 -18.19 24.22 -29.26
CA ASP A 294 -17.95 24.63 -30.64
C ASP A 294 -18.14 23.50 -31.68
N GLY A 295 -18.61 22.32 -31.26
CA GLY A 295 -18.89 21.17 -32.09
C GLY A 295 -17.68 20.29 -32.40
N ARG A 296 -16.47 20.62 -31.94
CA ARG A 296 -15.29 19.77 -32.13
C ARG A 296 -15.38 18.50 -31.28
N VAL A 297 -15.01 17.37 -31.87
CA VAL A 297 -14.89 16.09 -31.19
C VAL A 297 -13.42 15.81 -30.87
N CYS A 298 -13.11 15.57 -29.60
CA CYS A 298 -11.73 15.33 -29.15
C CYS A 298 -11.67 14.46 -27.89
N GLY A 299 -10.47 13.94 -27.59
CA GLY A 299 -10.17 13.39 -26.27
C GLY A 299 -10.00 14.47 -25.22
N LEU A 300 -10.04 14.04 -23.96
CA LEU A 300 -9.86 14.88 -22.78
C LEU A 300 -8.68 14.35 -21.97
N ALA A 301 -7.94 15.24 -21.33
CA ALA A 301 -7.02 14.89 -20.26
C ALA A 301 -7.22 15.82 -19.08
N ALA A 302 -6.72 15.42 -17.92
CA ALA A 302 -6.73 16.26 -16.74
C ALA A 302 -5.35 16.29 -16.09
N LYS A 303 -5.04 17.40 -15.42
CA LYS A 303 -3.84 17.53 -14.59
C LYS A 303 -4.27 18.00 -13.22
N TYR A 304 -3.73 17.35 -12.19
CA TYR A 304 -3.92 17.88 -10.85
C TYR A 304 -3.14 19.17 -10.66
N LYS A 305 -3.80 20.14 -10.03
CA LYS A 305 -3.23 21.41 -9.64
C LYS A 305 -3.53 21.65 -8.17
N ARG A 306 -2.46 21.89 -7.43
CA ARG A 306 -2.54 22.27 -6.02
C ARG A 306 -3.18 23.65 -5.90
N ASP A 307 -3.89 23.87 -4.81
CA ASP A 307 -4.23 25.20 -4.35
C ASP A 307 -3.08 25.74 -3.48
N ASP A 308 -2.22 26.57 -4.09
CA ASP A 308 -1.04 27.13 -3.42
C ASP A 308 -1.41 28.04 -2.24
N ASP A 309 -2.61 28.64 -2.23
CA ASP A 309 -3.06 29.56 -1.18
C ASP A 309 -3.65 28.81 0.03
N ALA A 310 -4.23 27.62 -0.19
CA ALA A 310 -4.86 26.81 0.86
C ALA A 310 -3.93 25.78 1.51
N ALA A 311 -2.86 25.35 0.83
CA ALA A 311 -2.03 24.22 1.25
C ALA A 311 -0.82 24.57 2.14
N GLY A 312 -0.42 25.84 2.26
CA GLY A 312 0.82 26.20 2.97
C GLY A 312 2.05 25.45 2.41
N LYS A 313 3.00 25.03 3.26
CA LYS A 313 4.09 24.11 2.89
C LYS A 313 3.69 22.63 3.07
N CYS A 314 2.41 22.30 3.23
CA CYS A 314 1.98 20.91 3.10
C CYS A 314 2.01 20.53 1.62
N GLN A 315 2.98 19.71 1.25
CA GLN A 315 3.24 19.40 -0.15
C GLN A 315 2.33 18.25 -0.58
N LEU A 316 1.34 18.57 -1.43
CA LEU A 316 0.67 17.61 -2.32
C LEU A 316 1.55 17.42 -3.55
N ASP A 317 2.62 16.65 -3.37
CA ASP A 317 3.91 17.03 -3.94
C ASP A 317 4.11 16.63 -5.42
N GLN A 318 3.32 15.66 -5.92
CA GLN A 318 3.54 15.05 -7.26
C GLN A 318 2.28 14.72 -8.05
N ALA A 319 1.13 15.28 -7.66
CA ALA A 319 -0.16 14.87 -8.21
C ALA A 319 -0.22 14.98 -9.75
N GLY A 320 -0.68 13.89 -10.37
CA GLY A 320 -0.31 13.49 -11.73
C GLY A 320 -1.21 13.99 -12.86
N PHE A 321 -0.89 13.47 -14.06
CA PHE A 321 -1.64 13.67 -15.30
C PHE A 321 -2.54 12.46 -15.57
N HIS A 322 -3.79 12.71 -15.96
CA HIS A 322 -4.81 11.72 -16.30
C HIS A 322 -5.05 11.75 -17.81
N ASP A 323 -4.63 10.70 -18.49
CA ASP A 323 -4.86 10.50 -19.93
C ASP A 323 -6.35 10.21 -20.25
N SER A 324 -6.72 10.41 -21.51
CA SER A 324 -8.00 9.94 -22.09
C SER A 324 -8.24 8.45 -21.77
N GLY A 325 -9.35 8.17 -21.08
CA GLY A 325 -9.74 6.83 -20.62
C GLY A 325 -9.42 6.52 -19.15
N PHE A 326 -8.78 7.44 -18.42
CA PHE A 326 -8.52 7.27 -16.99
C PHE A 326 -9.81 7.13 -16.18
N GLU A 327 -9.81 6.23 -15.20
CA GLU A 327 -10.92 6.02 -14.27
C GLU A 327 -10.39 5.61 -12.89
N GLY A 328 -10.67 6.40 -11.85
CA GLY A 328 -10.33 6.08 -10.47
C GLY A 328 -10.28 7.30 -9.54
N SER A 329 -10.13 7.04 -8.24
CA SER A 329 -9.80 8.09 -7.27
C SER A 329 -8.41 8.65 -7.54
N THR A 330 -8.24 9.96 -7.34
CA THR A 330 -6.91 10.57 -7.36
C THR A 330 -6.22 10.25 -6.04
N VAL A 331 -5.06 9.58 -6.11
CA VAL A 331 -4.21 9.39 -4.93
C VAL A 331 -3.29 10.60 -4.83
N LEU A 332 -3.16 11.12 -3.61
CA LEU A 332 -2.39 12.31 -3.30
C LEU A 332 -1.31 11.97 -2.28
N GLU A 333 -0.12 12.51 -2.50
CA GLU A 333 1.00 12.39 -1.58
C GLU A 333 1.02 13.58 -0.62
N VAL A 334 0.70 13.37 0.67
CA VAL A 334 0.77 14.42 1.69
C VAL A 334 2.11 14.34 2.42
N ASN A 335 2.85 15.44 2.40
CA ASN A 335 4.04 15.65 3.23
C ASN A 335 3.83 16.89 4.13
N ASN A 336 3.97 16.72 5.44
CA ASN A 336 3.79 17.78 6.43
C ASN A 336 5.14 18.40 6.84
N GLU A 337 5.59 19.41 6.10
CA GLU A 337 6.83 20.14 6.44
C GLU A 337 6.60 21.34 7.36
N GLU A 338 5.35 21.79 7.53
CA GLU A 338 5.04 23.06 8.20
C GLU A 338 4.66 22.89 9.66
N PHE A 339 3.79 21.92 9.98
CA PHE A 339 3.16 21.81 11.28
C PHE A 339 3.82 20.73 12.13
N ARG A 340 3.68 20.80 13.45
CA ARG A 340 4.10 19.69 14.32
C ARG A 340 3.26 18.44 14.04
N ASP A 341 1.96 18.64 13.91
CA ASP A 341 0.97 17.64 13.55
C ASP A 341 -0.11 18.33 12.72
N LEU A 342 -0.34 17.82 11.51
CA LEU A 342 -1.34 18.30 10.59
C LEU A 342 -2.59 17.42 10.72
N ILE A 343 -3.75 18.05 10.89
CA ILE A 343 -5.03 17.33 10.89
C ILE A 343 -5.71 17.56 9.55
N LEU A 344 -5.95 16.47 8.82
CA LEU A 344 -6.81 16.45 7.64
C LEU A 344 -8.22 16.04 8.03
N LEU A 345 -9.22 16.67 7.41
CA LEU A 345 -10.64 16.40 7.64
C LEU A 345 -11.30 15.76 6.43
N ASN A 346 -12.26 14.87 6.68
CA ASN A 346 -13.07 14.28 5.62
C ASN A 346 -13.82 15.38 4.85
N GLY A 347 -13.81 15.29 3.51
CA GLY A 347 -14.41 16.32 2.66
C GLY A 347 -13.62 17.63 2.60
N GLN A 348 -12.44 17.71 3.22
CA GLN A 348 -11.56 18.87 3.09
C GLN A 348 -11.07 18.99 1.65
N ASP A 349 -11.08 20.23 1.17
CA ASP A 349 -10.57 20.61 -0.13
C ASP A 349 -9.04 20.51 -0.17
N VAL A 350 -8.51 19.88 -1.22
CA VAL A 350 -7.09 19.59 -1.39
C VAL A 350 -6.53 20.13 -2.70
N GLY A 351 -7.28 20.97 -3.42
CA GLY A 351 -6.94 21.43 -4.77
C GLY A 351 -7.86 20.80 -5.79
N GLY A 352 -7.40 20.62 -7.03
CA GLY A 352 -8.32 20.22 -8.08
C GLY A 352 -7.71 19.71 -9.38
N LEU A 353 -8.59 19.37 -10.32
CA LEU A 353 -8.23 18.97 -11.68
C LEU A 353 -8.51 20.11 -12.67
N GLU A 354 -7.50 20.47 -13.46
CA GLU A 354 -7.67 21.25 -14.69
C GLU A 354 -7.87 20.28 -15.86
N PHE A 355 -8.81 20.58 -16.75
CA PHE A 355 -9.11 19.74 -17.92
C PHE A 355 -8.60 20.38 -19.21
N PHE A 356 -8.10 19.56 -20.13
CA PHE A 356 -7.48 19.98 -21.39
C PHE A 356 -8.05 19.20 -22.57
N ALA A 357 -8.51 19.91 -23.59
CA ALA A 357 -8.97 19.30 -24.83
C ALA A 357 -7.80 18.93 -25.74
N ALA A 358 -7.83 17.71 -26.27
CA ALA A 358 -6.82 17.24 -27.21
C ALA A 358 -7.06 17.74 -28.65
N ARG A 359 -6.05 17.60 -29.51
CA ARG A 359 -6.11 17.92 -30.94
C ARG A 359 -6.94 16.92 -31.76
N GLY A 360 -7.35 15.82 -31.17
CA GLY A 360 -8.23 14.85 -31.80
C GLY A 360 -8.70 13.82 -30.79
N VAL A 361 -9.39 12.78 -31.27
CA VAL A 361 -9.67 11.59 -30.46
C VAL A 361 -8.42 10.69 -30.55
N PRO A 362 -7.80 10.32 -29.41
CA PRO A 362 -6.68 9.41 -29.44
C PRO A 362 -7.15 8.01 -29.83
N ASP A 363 -6.41 7.37 -30.74
CA ASP A 363 -6.66 5.99 -31.18
C ASP A 363 -6.19 4.94 -30.16
N LYS A 364 -5.46 5.37 -29.12
CA LYS A 364 -5.19 4.63 -27.89
C LYS A 364 -6.02 5.19 -26.76
N VAL A 365 -6.54 4.31 -25.91
CA VAL A 365 -7.36 4.70 -24.75
C VAL A 365 -6.80 4.06 -23.50
N TYR A 366 -6.59 4.85 -22.45
CA TYR A 366 -6.03 4.37 -21.20
C TYR A 366 -6.86 3.20 -20.63
N GLY A 367 -6.17 2.15 -20.20
CA GLY A 367 -6.78 0.92 -19.69
C GLY A 367 -7.38 -0.02 -20.73
N ALA A 368 -7.91 0.46 -21.87
CA ALA A 368 -8.40 -0.38 -22.95
C ALA A 368 -7.26 -0.70 -23.94
N GLY A 369 -6.78 -1.95 -23.95
CA GLY A 369 -5.74 -2.41 -24.88
C GLY A 369 -4.28 -2.10 -24.49
N ILE A 370 -4.05 -1.17 -23.56
CA ILE A 370 -2.70 -0.82 -23.02
C ILE A 370 -2.48 -1.26 -21.57
N GLY A 371 -3.49 -1.90 -20.95
CA GLY A 371 -3.49 -2.26 -19.53
C GLY A 371 -3.70 -1.04 -18.62
N SER A 372 -4.09 -1.28 -17.37
CA SER A 372 -4.15 -0.23 -16.36
C SER A 372 -3.68 -0.76 -15.02
N SER A 373 -2.79 -0.01 -14.38
CA SER A 373 -2.41 -0.29 -13.00
C SER A 373 -3.48 0.11 -11.99
N TYR A 374 -4.43 1.00 -12.36
CA TYR A 374 -5.27 1.73 -11.40
C TYR A 374 -6.76 1.88 -11.80
N LYS A 375 -7.17 1.38 -12.98
CA LYS A 375 -8.53 1.54 -13.52
C LYS A 375 -9.59 0.93 -12.62
N GLY A 376 -10.66 1.69 -12.35
CA GLY A 376 -11.86 1.20 -11.67
C GLY A 376 -11.67 0.98 -10.17
N GLN A 377 -10.60 1.51 -9.58
CA GLN A 377 -10.27 1.31 -8.18
C GLN A 377 -10.59 2.57 -7.36
N ALA A 378 -11.34 2.38 -6.28
CA ALA A 378 -11.65 3.42 -5.31
C ALA A 378 -10.64 3.43 -4.15
N GLY A 379 -10.36 4.63 -3.63
CA GLY A 379 -9.57 4.86 -2.42
C GLY A 379 -8.04 4.85 -2.60
N VAL A 380 -7.33 4.86 -1.47
CA VAL A 380 -5.85 4.96 -1.41
C VAL A 380 -5.17 3.75 -2.05
N ARG A 381 -4.04 3.95 -2.74
CA ARG A 381 -3.30 2.86 -3.39
C ARG A 381 -1.78 3.08 -3.33
N PRO A 382 -1.00 2.00 -3.12
CA PRO A 382 0.45 2.05 -3.18
C PRO A 382 0.92 2.08 -4.65
N ALA A 383 2.24 2.14 -4.86
CA ALA A 383 2.85 2.07 -6.18
C ALA A 383 2.64 0.69 -6.86
N ARG A 384 2.84 0.61 -8.19
CA ARG A 384 2.59 -0.61 -8.98
C ARG A 384 3.41 -1.84 -8.56
N GLN A 385 4.52 -1.65 -7.85
CA GLN A 385 5.42 -2.69 -7.37
C GLN A 385 4.75 -3.54 -6.29
N PHE A 386 3.82 -2.94 -5.55
CA PHE A 386 3.13 -3.57 -4.45
C PHE A 386 1.99 -4.46 -4.92
N ARG A 387 1.76 -5.55 -4.19
CA ARG A 387 0.59 -6.40 -4.35
C ARG A 387 -0.68 -5.58 -4.12
N PRO A 388 -1.78 -5.87 -4.83
CA PRO A 388 -3.07 -5.26 -4.53
C PRO A 388 -3.43 -5.46 -3.05
N ILE A 389 -3.85 -4.39 -2.38
CA ILE A 389 -4.27 -4.45 -0.99
C ILE A 389 -5.64 -5.15 -0.92
N ASP A 390 -5.71 -6.24 -0.16
CA ASP A 390 -6.97 -6.76 0.36
C ASP A 390 -7.35 -5.93 1.59
N PHE A 391 -8.10 -4.86 1.35
CA PHE A 391 -8.49 -3.93 2.41
C PHE A 391 -9.29 -4.59 3.52
N LYS A 392 -10.08 -5.63 3.21
CA LYS A 392 -10.88 -6.34 4.21
C LYS A 392 -9.97 -7.11 5.17
N SER A 393 -9.00 -7.84 4.62
CA SER A 393 -8.01 -8.59 5.42
C SER A 393 -7.14 -7.65 6.26
N VAL A 394 -6.65 -6.55 5.66
CA VAL A 394 -5.83 -5.55 6.36
C VAL A 394 -6.60 -4.89 7.50
N ALA A 395 -7.83 -4.41 7.24
CA ALA A 395 -8.67 -3.80 8.27
C ALA A 395 -8.95 -4.79 9.42
N SER A 396 -9.30 -6.03 9.10
CA SER A 396 -9.56 -7.06 10.12
C SER A 396 -8.32 -7.36 10.98
N LYS A 397 -7.13 -7.42 10.37
CA LYS A 397 -5.87 -7.64 11.11
C LYS A 397 -5.54 -6.46 12.03
N LEU A 398 -5.71 -5.22 11.55
CA LEU A 398 -5.46 -4.02 12.36
C LEU A 398 -6.44 -3.90 13.52
N ASP A 399 -7.72 -4.24 13.31
CA ASP A 399 -8.70 -4.30 14.38
C ASP A 399 -8.31 -5.33 15.45
N LYS A 400 -7.85 -6.52 15.04
CA LYS A 400 -7.32 -7.53 15.97
C LYS A 400 -6.10 -7.01 16.75
N ASN A 401 -5.16 -6.32 16.11
CA ASN A 401 -3.98 -5.77 16.79
C ASN A 401 -4.31 -4.62 17.77
N ARG A 402 -5.45 -3.94 17.59
CA ARG A 402 -5.94 -2.90 18.49
C ARG A 402 -6.74 -3.44 19.67
N GLU A 403 -7.13 -4.71 19.63
CA GLU A 403 -7.85 -5.38 20.71
C GLU A 403 -7.06 -5.31 22.01
N LEU A 404 -7.75 -5.02 23.12
CA LEU A 404 -7.17 -5.06 24.45
C LEU A 404 -7.19 -6.50 24.97
N ILE A 405 -6.01 -7.02 25.25
CA ILE A 405 -5.78 -8.37 25.78
C ILE A 405 -5.09 -8.30 27.13
N MET A 406 -5.32 -9.30 27.97
CA MET A 406 -4.56 -9.46 29.21
C MET A 406 -3.10 -9.79 28.88
N ALA A 407 -2.18 -9.06 29.49
CA ALA A 407 -0.77 -9.40 29.54
C ALA A 407 -0.25 -9.11 30.96
N VAL A 408 0.75 -9.89 31.39
CA VAL A 408 1.40 -9.74 32.69
C VAL A 408 2.89 -9.58 32.51
N ASP A 409 3.56 -8.92 33.45
CA ASP A 409 5.02 -8.85 33.45
C ASP A 409 5.62 -10.26 33.64
N ALA A 410 6.55 -10.62 32.77
CA ALA A 410 7.18 -11.94 32.78
C ALA A 410 7.97 -12.19 34.07
N GLN A 411 8.66 -11.17 34.61
CA GLN A 411 9.41 -11.29 35.86
C GLN A 411 8.49 -11.51 37.05
N GLU A 412 7.34 -10.83 37.10
CA GLU A 412 6.33 -11.03 38.15
C GLU A 412 5.70 -12.43 38.06
N LEU A 413 5.33 -12.87 36.85
CA LEU A 413 4.74 -14.18 36.63
C LEU A 413 5.66 -15.31 37.11
N PHE A 414 6.92 -15.28 36.66
CA PHE A 414 7.87 -16.33 36.99
C PHE A 414 8.45 -16.18 38.40
N ALA A 415 8.71 -14.96 38.87
CA ALA A 415 9.31 -14.64 40.17
C ALA A 415 10.47 -15.59 40.53
N GLY A 416 11.42 -15.77 39.59
CA GLY A 416 12.57 -16.67 39.75
C GLY A 416 12.29 -18.17 39.56
N SER A 417 11.04 -18.57 39.31
CA SER A 417 10.62 -19.95 39.03
C SER A 417 10.29 -20.16 37.55
N HIS A 418 11.21 -19.82 36.65
CA HIS A 418 11.06 -20.09 35.22
C HIS A 418 11.04 -21.60 34.94
N PHE A 419 10.32 -22.03 33.89
CA PHE A 419 10.33 -23.42 33.42
C PHE A 419 10.11 -23.48 31.91
N GLU A 420 10.52 -24.60 31.32
CA GLU A 420 10.30 -24.90 29.90
C GLU A 420 9.49 -26.21 29.78
N GLY A 421 8.54 -26.26 28.85
CA GLY A 421 7.64 -27.39 28.65
C GLY A 421 6.37 -27.28 29.50
N PHE A 422 6.02 -28.38 30.18
CA PHE A 422 4.81 -28.49 31.00
C PHE A 422 5.12 -28.51 32.49
N LYS A 423 4.27 -27.86 33.29
CA LYS A 423 4.33 -27.92 34.76
C LYS A 423 2.93 -28.15 35.35
N PRO A 424 2.73 -29.14 36.25
CA PRO A 424 1.41 -29.48 36.77
C PRO A 424 0.81 -28.35 37.63
N ALA A 425 -0.52 -28.25 37.67
CA ALA A 425 -1.21 -27.22 38.45
C ALA A 425 -0.96 -27.35 39.95
N MET A 426 -0.87 -28.59 40.45
CA MET A 426 -0.66 -28.88 41.87
C MET A 426 0.68 -28.32 42.36
N GLY A 427 0.65 -27.52 43.43
CA GLY A 427 1.85 -26.97 44.06
C GLY A 427 2.52 -25.81 43.30
N CYS A 428 1.86 -25.25 42.28
CA CYS A 428 2.42 -24.18 41.45
C CYS A 428 1.61 -22.87 41.57
N PRO A 429 2.27 -21.72 41.82
CA PRO A 429 1.58 -20.46 42.13
C PRO A 429 1.15 -19.66 40.89
N TYR A 430 1.35 -20.15 39.67
CA TYR A 430 1.20 -19.31 38.47
C TYR A 430 -0.22 -18.81 38.25
N LEU A 431 -1.26 -19.64 38.45
CA LEU A 431 -2.64 -19.16 38.33
C LEU A 431 -2.96 -18.08 39.37
N GLU A 432 -2.51 -18.26 40.60
CA GLU A 432 -2.69 -17.25 41.65
C GLU A 432 -1.99 -15.94 41.28
N ARG A 433 -0.73 -16.00 40.83
CA ARG A 433 0.02 -14.83 40.35
C ARG A 433 -0.68 -14.15 39.18
N LEU A 434 -1.12 -14.92 38.19
CA LEU A 434 -1.87 -14.41 37.04
C LEU A 434 -3.14 -13.67 37.45
N LEU A 435 -3.83 -14.14 38.49
CA LEU A 435 -5.06 -13.51 39.00
C LEU A 435 -4.78 -12.32 39.95
N GLN A 436 -3.59 -12.27 40.57
CA GLN A 436 -3.17 -11.23 41.52
C GLN A 436 -2.41 -10.07 40.87
N CYS A 437 -1.69 -10.32 39.77
CA CYS A 437 -1.20 -9.25 38.90
C CYS A 437 -2.40 -8.37 38.53
N GLN A 438 -2.21 -7.05 38.44
CA GLN A 438 -3.31 -6.09 38.21
C GLN A 438 -3.98 -6.22 36.82
N ASN A 439 -3.91 -7.38 36.16
CA ASN A 439 -4.52 -7.71 34.87
C ASN A 439 -4.40 -6.55 33.89
N SER A 440 -3.17 -6.24 33.48
CA SER A 440 -2.90 -5.18 32.53
C SER A 440 -3.53 -5.55 31.20
N PHE A 441 -4.56 -4.80 30.78
CA PHE A 441 -5.12 -4.92 29.46
C PHE A 441 -4.36 -3.98 28.52
N VAL A 442 -3.55 -4.57 27.64
CA VAL A 442 -2.69 -3.87 26.69
C VAL A 442 -3.15 -4.16 25.27
N ARG A 443 -2.75 -3.32 24.31
CA ARG A 443 -3.04 -3.60 22.90
C ARG A 443 -2.28 -4.85 22.46
N ARG A 444 -2.97 -5.75 21.75
CA ARG A 444 -2.42 -7.02 21.27
C ARG A 444 -1.18 -6.84 20.40
N GLY A 445 -1.20 -5.92 19.44
CA GLY A 445 -0.09 -5.71 18.51
C GLY A 445 1.25 -5.48 19.23
N PRO A 446 1.39 -4.44 20.06
CA PRO A 446 2.61 -4.22 20.86
C PRO A 446 2.97 -5.40 21.77
N ALA A 447 1.98 -6.08 22.36
CA ALA A 447 2.24 -7.22 23.24
C ALA A 447 2.77 -8.47 22.51
N GLU A 448 2.47 -8.64 21.22
CA GLU A 448 3.02 -9.72 20.39
C GLU A 448 4.52 -9.53 20.09
N GLU A 449 5.07 -8.33 20.32
CA GLU A 449 6.48 -7.98 20.08
C GLU A 449 7.28 -7.72 21.38
N ASP A 450 6.61 -7.70 22.54
CA ASP A 450 7.21 -7.37 23.83
C ASP A 450 7.45 -8.62 24.68
N GLU A 451 8.66 -9.18 24.62
CA GLU A 451 9.08 -10.33 25.45
C GLU A 451 9.13 -10.03 26.96
N THR A 452 9.01 -8.77 27.39
CA THR A 452 8.88 -8.45 28.82
C THR A 452 7.49 -8.80 29.36
N LEU A 453 6.53 -8.99 28.46
CA LEU A 453 5.16 -9.38 28.77
C LEU A 453 4.90 -10.85 28.43
N LYS A 454 4.05 -11.47 29.23
CA LYS A 454 3.45 -12.78 28.98
C LYS A 454 1.95 -12.64 28.83
N GLN A 455 1.43 -13.16 27.72
CA GLN A 455 0.01 -13.20 27.38
C GLN A 455 -0.56 -14.55 27.85
N PRO A 456 -1.34 -14.60 28.94
CA PRO A 456 -1.92 -15.86 29.40
C PRO A 456 -3.03 -16.32 28.45
N ILE A 457 -2.91 -17.57 27.99
CA ILE A 457 -3.86 -18.20 27.07
C ILE A 457 -4.49 -19.38 27.77
N GLY A 458 -5.81 -19.36 27.92
CA GLY A 458 -6.55 -20.52 28.38
C GLY A 458 -6.62 -21.57 27.26
N TYR A 459 -5.86 -22.65 27.40
CA TYR A 459 -5.66 -23.66 26.36
C TYR A 459 -6.37 -24.96 26.71
N ALA A 460 -7.47 -25.26 26.03
CA ALA A 460 -8.35 -26.39 26.32
C ALA A 460 -8.12 -27.57 25.37
N VAL A 461 -7.83 -28.74 25.93
CA VAL A 461 -7.82 -30.01 25.19
C VAL A 461 -9.11 -30.77 25.50
N ILE A 462 -9.92 -31.02 24.46
CA ILE A 462 -11.19 -31.73 24.59
C ILE A 462 -10.93 -33.23 24.54
N VAL A 463 -11.43 -33.96 25.53
CA VAL A 463 -11.21 -35.41 25.64
C VAL A 463 -12.49 -36.15 25.99
N ASN A 464 -12.58 -37.40 25.58
CA ASN A 464 -13.56 -38.34 26.06
C ASN A 464 -12.87 -39.37 26.97
N PRO A 465 -13.05 -39.29 28.31
CA PRO A 465 -12.40 -40.19 29.25
C PRO A 465 -12.85 -41.65 29.15
N VAL A 466 -14.03 -41.92 28.57
CA VAL A 466 -14.58 -43.27 28.40
C VAL A 466 -13.97 -43.95 27.18
N THR A 467 -13.94 -43.26 26.03
CA THR A 467 -13.40 -43.80 24.78
C THR A 467 -11.88 -43.62 24.66
N LYS A 468 -11.27 -42.88 25.60
CA LYS A 468 -9.84 -42.53 25.63
C LYS A 468 -9.38 -41.83 24.34
N LYS A 469 -10.24 -40.92 23.84
CA LYS A 469 -9.99 -40.11 22.65
C LYS A 469 -9.80 -38.63 22.99
N LEU A 470 -9.11 -37.91 22.12
CA LEU A 470 -8.99 -36.45 22.17
C LEU A 470 -9.40 -35.82 20.84
N PHE A 471 -9.84 -34.57 20.88
CA PHE A 471 -10.13 -33.80 19.68
C PHE A 471 -8.84 -33.34 19.00
N VAL A 472 -8.72 -33.59 17.70
CA VAL A 472 -7.57 -33.21 16.87
C VAL A 472 -8.09 -32.53 15.61
N TYR A 473 -7.49 -31.41 15.23
CA TYR A 473 -7.90 -30.64 14.04
C TYR A 473 -6.69 -30.04 13.31
N GLU A 474 -6.89 -29.65 12.05
CA GLU A 474 -5.91 -28.90 11.24
C GLU A 474 -6.25 -27.41 11.25
N ARG A 475 -5.25 -26.54 11.46
CA ARG A 475 -5.43 -25.09 11.28
C ARG A 475 -5.65 -24.77 9.80
N SER A 476 -6.61 -23.89 9.52
CA SER A 476 -6.91 -23.44 8.16
C SER A 476 -5.67 -22.83 7.48
N ALA A 477 -5.39 -23.28 6.25
CA ALA A 477 -4.31 -22.76 5.41
C ALA A 477 -4.73 -21.54 4.56
N ARG A 478 -5.93 -20.99 4.75
CA ARG A 478 -6.44 -19.82 4.01
C ARG A 478 -6.17 -18.54 4.82
N LYS A 479 -5.40 -17.60 4.24
CA LYS A 479 -5.03 -16.30 4.85
C LYS A 479 -6.21 -15.47 5.35
N GLU A 480 -7.36 -15.59 4.70
CA GLU A 480 -8.59 -14.85 5.05
C GLU A 480 -9.26 -15.37 6.33
N ASN A 481 -8.99 -16.62 6.71
CA ASN A 481 -9.73 -17.27 7.78
C ASN A 481 -8.99 -17.25 9.11
N TYR A 482 -7.66 -17.11 9.12
CA TYR A 482 -6.86 -17.26 10.34
C TYR A 482 -5.82 -16.15 10.49
N GLY A 483 -5.86 -15.43 11.60
CA GLY A 483 -5.02 -14.25 11.86
C GLY A 483 -3.54 -14.57 12.15
N GLU A 484 -3.23 -15.81 12.54
CA GLU A 484 -1.86 -16.24 12.87
C GLU A 484 -1.28 -17.12 11.76
N HIS A 485 -0.59 -16.51 10.80
CA HIS A 485 -0.16 -17.19 9.58
C HIS A 485 0.95 -18.23 9.78
N ARG A 486 1.61 -18.24 10.95
CA ARG A 486 2.76 -19.13 11.24
C ARG A 486 2.36 -20.58 11.53
N LEU A 487 1.07 -20.84 11.81
CA LEU A 487 0.53 -22.16 12.17
C LEU A 487 -0.22 -22.87 11.02
N PHE A 488 -0.14 -22.35 9.80
CA PHE A 488 -0.88 -22.91 8.65
C PHE A 488 -0.56 -24.38 8.38
N GLY A 489 -1.63 -25.19 8.26
CA GLY A 489 -1.53 -26.62 7.97
C GLY A 489 -0.91 -27.45 9.10
N LYS A 490 -0.62 -26.85 10.26
CA LYS A 490 -0.25 -27.59 11.46
C LYS A 490 -1.48 -28.23 12.08
N VAL A 491 -1.22 -29.33 12.78
CA VAL A 491 -2.25 -30.07 13.50
C VAL A 491 -2.21 -29.61 14.96
N SER A 492 -3.39 -29.39 15.55
CA SER A 492 -3.51 -28.96 16.94
C SER A 492 -4.48 -29.86 17.70
N ILE A 493 -4.25 -29.97 19.00
CA ILE A 493 -5.10 -30.70 19.95
C ILE A 493 -5.77 -29.77 20.97
N GLY A 494 -5.40 -28.50 20.99
CA GLY A 494 -5.94 -27.53 21.93
C GLY A 494 -6.62 -26.36 21.25
N VAL A 495 -7.70 -25.91 21.87
CA VAL A 495 -8.47 -24.71 21.51
C VAL A 495 -8.16 -23.64 22.54
N GLY A 496 -7.81 -22.43 22.11
CA GLY A 496 -7.47 -21.35 23.02
C GLY A 496 -7.23 -20.04 22.30
N GLY A 497 -7.39 -18.96 23.04
CA GLY A 497 -7.26 -17.60 22.54
C GLY A 497 -6.96 -16.61 23.66
N HIS A 498 -6.83 -15.34 23.28
CA HIS A 498 -6.48 -14.27 24.20
C HIS A 498 -7.60 -14.00 25.20
N VAL A 499 -7.23 -13.60 26.41
CA VAL A 499 -8.17 -13.03 27.39
C VAL A 499 -8.46 -11.60 26.99
N ARG A 500 -9.73 -11.32 26.64
CA ARG A 500 -10.19 -10.00 26.16
C ARG A 500 -10.73 -9.19 27.33
N ASP A 501 -10.84 -7.87 27.15
CA ASP A 501 -11.40 -6.98 28.19
C ASP A 501 -12.81 -7.41 28.65
N SER A 502 -13.61 -8.00 27.75
CA SER A 502 -14.92 -8.59 28.09
C SER A 502 -14.85 -9.75 29.08
N ASP A 503 -13.71 -10.44 29.19
CA ASP A 503 -13.53 -11.59 30.09
C ASP A 503 -13.15 -11.12 31.51
N LYS A 504 -12.75 -9.86 31.68
CA LYS A 504 -12.26 -9.28 32.95
C LYS A 504 -13.27 -9.32 34.09
N SER A 505 -14.57 -9.27 33.79
CA SER A 505 -15.62 -9.27 34.81
C SER A 505 -15.76 -10.61 35.53
N PHE A 506 -15.17 -11.69 35.01
CA PHE A 506 -15.23 -13.00 35.63
C PHE A 506 -14.13 -13.19 36.69
N PRO A 507 -14.40 -13.94 37.78
CA PRO A 507 -13.39 -14.19 38.83
C PRO A 507 -12.10 -14.85 38.33
N ASN A 508 -12.19 -15.65 37.26
CA ASN A 508 -11.05 -16.18 36.54
C ASN A 508 -11.21 -15.84 35.05
N PRO A 509 -10.63 -14.72 34.59
CA PRO A 509 -10.79 -14.25 33.21
C PRO A 509 -10.13 -15.20 32.20
N ILE A 510 -9.08 -15.94 32.60
CA ILE A 510 -8.41 -16.94 31.76
C ILE A 510 -9.32 -18.12 31.48
N ARG A 511 -10.01 -18.62 32.51
CA ARG A 511 -11.02 -19.67 32.33
C ARG A 511 -12.19 -19.16 31.49
N ALA A 512 -12.67 -17.93 31.73
CA ALA A 512 -13.77 -17.35 30.97
C ALA A 512 -13.43 -17.20 29.47
N SER A 513 -12.20 -16.74 29.16
CA SER A 513 -11.68 -16.68 27.79
C SER A 513 -11.67 -18.07 27.14
N MET A 514 -11.13 -19.09 27.82
CA MET A 514 -11.14 -20.47 27.31
C MET A 514 -12.55 -20.99 27.03
N GLU A 515 -13.50 -20.75 27.93
CA GLU A 515 -14.90 -21.13 27.75
C GLU A 515 -15.52 -20.45 26.52
N ARG A 516 -15.24 -19.15 26.33
CA ARG A 516 -15.71 -18.37 25.19
C ARG A 516 -15.11 -18.88 23.89
N GLU A 517 -13.80 -19.07 23.83
CA GLU A 517 -13.09 -19.58 22.64
C GLU A 517 -13.59 -20.98 22.24
N LEU A 518 -13.87 -21.87 23.21
CA LEU A 518 -14.52 -23.15 22.93
C LEU A 518 -15.90 -22.98 22.26
N LEU A 519 -16.74 -22.08 22.77
CA LEU A 519 -18.09 -21.84 22.21
C LEU A 519 -18.05 -21.17 20.82
N GLU A 520 -17.00 -20.40 20.54
CA GLU A 520 -16.75 -19.76 19.25
C GLU A 520 -16.22 -20.77 18.22
N GLU A 521 -15.26 -21.62 18.61
CA GLU A 521 -14.51 -22.46 17.66
C GLU A 521 -15.08 -23.86 17.43
N VAL A 522 -15.75 -24.45 18.42
CA VAL A 522 -16.22 -25.84 18.36
C VAL A 522 -17.67 -25.99 18.79
N GLU A 523 -18.35 -26.97 18.19
CA GLU A 523 -19.66 -27.44 18.64
C GLU A 523 -19.44 -28.69 19.50
N LEU A 524 -19.94 -28.64 20.74
CA LEU A 524 -19.77 -29.66 21.78
C LEU A 524 -21.14 -30.09 22.31
N HIS A 525 -21.40 -31.39 22.34
CA HIS A 525 -22.55 -31.97 23.03
C HIS A 525 -22.08 -32.76 24.27
N GLY A 526 -22.80 -32.66 25.39
CA GLY A 526 -22.56 -33.53 26.56
C GLY A 526 -21.26 -33.27 27.32
N ARG A 527 -20.96 -32.00 27.59
CA ARG A 527 -19.82 -31.59 28.43
C ARG A 527 -20.08 -31.92 29.90
N LYS A 528 -19.11 -32.56 30.56
CA LYS A 528 -19.22 -33.00 31.96
C LYS A 528 -18.41 -32.16 32.93
N ASP A 529 -17.12 -32.00 32.65
CA ASP A 529 -16.20 -31.37 33.59
C ASP A 529 -15.07 -30.63 32.89
N THR A 530 -14.39 -29.74 33.59
CA THR A 530 -13.23 -29.01 33.11
C THR A 530 -12.19 -28.91 34.20
N VAL A 531 -11.06 -29.58 33.96
CA VAL A 531 -9.98 -29.74 34.93
C VAL A 531 -8.81 -28.88 34.51
N HIS A 532 -8.32 -28.04 35.42
CA HIS A 532 -7.06 -27.31 35.24
C HIS A 532 -5.89 -28.27 35.46
N LEU A 533 -5.18 -28.63 34.39
CA LEU A 533 -4.14 -29.65 34.42
C LEU A 533 -2.76 -29.06 34.77
N GLY A 534 -2.46 -27.85 34.30
CA GLY A 534 -1.20 -27.18 34.58
C GLY A 534 -0.90 -26.05 33.61
N TYR A 535 0.38 -25.82 33.38
CA TYR A 535 0.89 -24.66 32.65
C TYR A 535 1.87 -25.08 31.55
N ILE A 536 1.91 -24.30 30.47
CA ILE A 536 2.79 -24.50 29.32
C ILE A 536 3.64 -23.23 29.14
N ASN A 537 4.95 -23.40 29.05
CA ASN A 537 5.88 -22.34 28.66
C ASN A 537 6.90 -22.89 27.65
N ALA A 538 7.26 -22.12 26.62
CA ALA A 538 7.99 -22.65 25.47
C ALA A 538 9.00 -21.65 24.86
N ASP A 539 9.71 -20.92 25.71
CA ASP A 539 10.58 -19.79 25.29
C ASP A 539 11.78 -20.24 24.46
N ALA A 540 12.27 -21.47 24.72
CA ALA A 540 13.50 -21.99 24.14
C ALA A 540 13.34 -22.55 22.72
N THR A 541 12.13 -22.51 22.16
CA THR A 541 11.81 -23.07 20.83
C THR A 541 12.32 -22.24 19.65
N GLY A 542 12.74 -20.99 19.90
CA GLY A 542 13.17 -20.06 18.87
C GLY A 542 12.04 -19.49 18.02
N LYS A 543 10.78 -19.68 18.43
CA LYS A 543 9.60 -19.09 17.77
C LYS A 543 9.10 -17.90 18.57
N ASP A 544 8.99 -16.74 17.93
CA ASP A 544 8.59 -15.48 18.57
C ASP A 544 7.24 -15.57 19.29
N VAL A 545 6.26 -16.28 18.69
CA VAL A 545 4.93 -16.49 19.29
C VAL A 545 5.03 -17.21 20.64
N ASP A 546 5.86 -18.25 20.74
CA ASP A 546 5.93 -19.06 21.96
C ASP A 546 6.55 -18.27 23.13
N ARG A 547 7.36 -17.23 22.85
CA ARG A 547 8.08 -16.41 23.84
C ARG A 547 7.21 -15.38 24.54
N VAL A 548 6.17 -14.90 23.90
CA VAL A 548 5.27 -13.89 24.47
C VAL A 548 4.00 -14.50 25.07
N HIS A 549 3.77 -15.81 24.91
CA HIS A 549 2.59 -16.48 25.44
C HIS A 549 2.88 -17.38 26.64
N PHE A 550 1.86 -17.59 27.48
CA PHE A 550 1.90 -18.51 28.62
C PHE A 550 0.61 -19.33 28.67
N GLY A 551 0.71 -20.65 28.51
CA GLY A 551 -0.47 -21.51 28.44
C GLY A 551 -0.97 -21.92 29.82
N VAL A 552 -2.27 -21.78 30.05
CA VAL A 552 -2.99 -22.38 31.18
C VAL A 552 -3.79 -23.55 30.62
N LEU A 553 -3.28 -24.78 30.81
CA LEU A 553 -3.77 -26.00 30.19
C LEU A 553 -4.99 -26.54 30.95
N TYR A 554 -6.12 -26.64 30.26
CA TYR A 554 -7.35 -27.25 30.71
C TYR A 554 -7.64 -28.52 29.93
N VAL A 555 -8.24 -29.50 30.61
CA VAL A 555 -8.87 -30.67 29.97
C VAL A 555 -10.37 -30.52 30.09
N VAL A 556 -11.06 -30.58 28.96
CA VAL A 556 -12.52 -30.51 28.87
C VAL A 556 -13.07 -31.90 28.58
N ALA A 557 -13.69 -32.51 29.58
CA ALA A 557 -14.24 -33.86 29.46
C ALA A 557 -15.64 -33.83 28.83
N VAL A 558 -15.82 -34.59 27.75
CA VAL A 558 -17.11 -34.83 27.09
C VAL A 558 -17.56 -36.28 27.27
N ASP A 559 -18.87 -36.52 27.15
CA ASP A 559 -19.47 -37.84 27.32
C ASP A 559 -19.77 -38.59 26.00
N ASN A 560 -19.57 -37.93 24.87
CA ASN A 560 -19.71 -38.50 23.54
C ASN A 560 -18.65 -37.91 22.59
N ASP A 561 -18.40 -38.61 21.47
CA ASP A 561 -17.35 -38.23 20.51
C ASP A 561 -17.83 -37.19 19.47
N CYS A 562 -19.02 -36.60 19.61
CA CYS A 562 -19.59 -35.65 18.65
C CYS A 562 -19.04 -34.24 18.90
N VAL A 563 -17.79 -34.03 18.50
CA VAL A 563 -17.13 -32.72 18.53
C VAL A 563 -16.80 -32.32 17.10
N THR A 564 -17.29 -31.16 16.68
CA THR A 564 -17.09 -30.66 15.31
C THR A 564 -16.61 -29.21 15.30
N PRO A 565 -15.72 -28.84 14.35
CA PRO A 565 -15.39 -27.44 14.11
C PRO A 565 -16.62 -26.59 13.81
N LYS A 566 -16.72 -25.43 14.45
CA LYS A 566 -17.72 -24.39 14.18
C LYS A 566 -17.11 -23.19 13.46
N SER A 567 -15.84 -22.88 13.75
CA SER A 567 -15.09 -21.80 13.12
C SER A 567 -14.40 -22.23 11.82
N PRO A 568 -14.35 -21.37 10.78
CA PRO A 568 -13.59 -21.63 9.56
C PRO A 568 -12.06 -21.68 9.78
N GLU A 569 -11.59 -21.37 10.98
CA GLU A 569 -10.20 -21.50 11.43
C GLU A 569 -9.78 -22.96 11.64
N LEU A 570 -10.74 -23.84 11.95
CA LEU A 570 -10.52 -25.25 12.25
C LEU A 570 -11.02 -26.11 11.10
N ARG A 571 -10.14 -26.97 10.54
CA ARG A 571 -10.47 -27.89 9.45
C ARG A 571 -10.30 -29.33 9.91
N GLN A 572 -11.14 -30.21 9.36
CA GLN A 572 -11.04 -31.67 9.52
C GLN A 572 -10.98 -32.15 10.99
N GLY A 573 -11.56 -31.38 11.92
CA GLY A 573 -11.55 -31.71 13.34
C GLY A 573 -12.36 -32.96 13.66
N ARG A 574 -11.78 -33.88 14.42
CA ARG A 574 -12.45 -35.11 14.87
C ARG A 574 -11.83 -35.66 16.16
N MET A 575 -12.60 -36.47 16.88
CA MET A 575 -12.09 -37.24 18.02
C MET A 575 -11.23 -38.41 17.53
N MET A 576 -9.97 -38.47 17.96
CA MET A 576 -9.00 -39.50 17.62
C MET A 576 -8.52 -40.23 18.88
N SER A 577 -8.21 -41.51 18.75
CA SER A 577 -7.51 -42.27 19.79
C SER A 577 -6.09 -41.72 20.02
N LEU A 578 -5.50 -42.00 21.18
CA LEU A 578 -4.12 -41.61 21.49
C LEU A 578 -3.11 -42.11 20.43
N ALA A 579 -3.29 -43.33 19.93
CA ALA A 579 -2.43 -43.93 18.91
C ALA A 579 -2.54 -43.18 17.57
N GLU A 580 -3.76 -42.82 17.15
CA GLU A 580 -3.99 -42.01 15.94
C GLU A 580 -3.39 -40.62 16.10
N ALA A 581 -3.62 -39.93 17.23
CA ALA A 581 -3.08 -38.60 17.47
C ALA A 581 -1.54 -38.59 17.44
N ARG A 582 -0.87 -39.61 18.00
CA ARG A 582 0.60 -39.75 17.94
C ARG A 582 1.16 -39.85 16.53
N SER A 583 0.39 -40.35 15.56
CA SER A 583 0.84 -40.40 14.16
C SER A 583 1.02 -39.01 13.53
N TYR A 584 0.46 -37.97 14.15
CA TYR A 584 0.56 -36.58 13.70
C TYR A 584 1.57 -35.73 14.50
N VAL A 585 2.31 -36.32 15.45
CA VAL A 585 3.15 -35.55 16.40
C VAL A 585 4.20 -34.66 15.74
N GLU A 586 4.76 -35.09 14.60
CA GLU A 586 5.72 -34.29 13.82
C GLU A 586 5.08 -33.03 13.20
N ASN A 587 3.77 -33.09 12.96
CA ASN A 587 2.98 -32.00 12.41
C ASN A 587 2.27 -31.16 13.49
N PHE A 588 2.43 -31.52 14.77
CA PHE A 588 1.81 -30.79 15.87
C PHE A 588 2.43 -29.40 16.08
N GLU A 589 1.59 -28.48 16.52
CA GLU A 589 2.03 -27.20 17.11
C GLU A 589 2.88 -27.43 18.37
N THR A 590 3.68 -26.44 18.75
CA THR A 590 4.56 -26.52 19.93
C THR A 590 3.78 -26.93 21.18
N TRP A 591 2.72 -26.20 21.51
CA TRP A 591 1.91 -26.47 22.71
C TRP A 591 1.14 -27.77 22.61
N SER A 592 0.71 -28.17 21.41
CA SER A 592 0.10 -29.48 21.18
C SER A 592 1.05 -30.63 21.49
N ARG A 593 2.33 -30.52 21.12
CA ARG A 593 3.36 -31.50 21.50
C ARG A 593 3.58 -31.55 23.01
N ILE A 594 3.66 -30.38 23.66
CA ILE A 594 3.89 -30.28 25.11
C ILE A 594 2.70 -30.82 25.90
N ALA A 595 1.47 -30.54 25.46
CA ALA A 595 0.24 -30.92 26.14
C ALA A 595 -0.10 -32.41 25.99
N LEU A 596 0.41 -33.11 24.96
CA LEU A 596 0.02 -34.48 24.66
C LEU A 596 0.30 -35.45 25.83
N GLU A 597 1.53 -35.48 26.35
CA GLU A 597 1.90 -36.40 27.43
C GLU A 597 1.11 -36.16 28.74
N PRO A 598 0.94 -34.91 29.23
CA PRO A 598 0.07 -34.63 30.37
C PRO A 598 -1.38 -35.10 30.17
N VAL A 599 -1.94 -34.90 28.98
CA VAL A 599 -3.32 -35.30 28.65
C VAL A 599 -3.45 -36.81 28.58
N GLU A 600 -2.44 -37.52 28.07
CA GLU A 600 -2.41 -38.99 28.08
C GLU A 600 -2.41 -39.55 29.49
N ARG A 601 -1.63 -38.96 30.40
CA ARG A 601 -1.63 -39.37 31.81
C ARG A 601 -2.99 -39.14 32.46
N PHE A 602 -3.65 -38.02 32.16
CA PHE A 602 -5.02 -37.75 32.61
C PHE A 602 -6.03 -38.78 32.06
N LEU A 603 -5.88 -39.19 30.80
CA LEU A 603 -6.71 -40.23 30.21
C LEU A 603 -6.36 -41.62 30.75
N ALA A 604 -5.17 -41.86 31.27
CA ALA A 604 -4.79 -43.16 31.85
C ALA A 604 -5.26 -43.34 33.30
N SER A 605 -5.46 -42.25 34.04
CA SER A 605 -6.17 -42.25 35.34
C SER A 605 -7.67 -42.47 35.17
#